data_AF-A0A0B7MP99-F1
#
_entry.id   AF-A0A0B7MP99-F1
#
_cell.length_a   1.000
_cell.length_b   1.000
_cell.length_c   1.000
_cell.angle_alpha   90.00
_cell.angle_beta   90.00
_cell.angle_gamma   90.00
#
_symmetry.space_group_name_H-M   'P 1'
#
loop_
_entity.id
_entity.type
_entity.pdbx_description
1 polymer ?
#
loop_
_entity_poly.entity_id
_entity_poly.type
_entity_poly.pdbx_seq_one_letter_code
_entity_poly.pdbx_strand_id
1 'polypeptide(L)'
;MKKAEGLWEAECLKVKMRDIYWRIKQSLGRRPTRLDMYEGSDIPFREYLKDGWLRFLKSVEELEPEEEGWLDTPAEEFLKEVEQTRFTKAYKLPTIRAFLYQGAIRERVQLRDIGEEMMSFYRDYPLHQKDLNNRSNRNWRSWGVDEFVRLAKNNPVKFLSRGQFFHYDEINKVMYLDSAVEPFLSPKLAFHVDDILIYRGTDYFRRRYKD
;
A
#
# COMPACT_ATOMS: atom_id res chain seq x y z
N MET A 1 39.20 -1.34 -2.78
CA MET A 1 38.70 -2.55 -3.48
C MET A 1 37.23 -2.81 -3.15
N LYS A 2 36.87 -3.23 -1.92
CA LYS A 2 35.45 -3.52 -1.54
C LYS A 2 34.42 -2.41 -1.84
N LYS A 3 34.80 -1.14 -1.68
CA LYS A 3 33.91 0.01 -1.98
C LYS A 3 33.66 0.18 -3.49
N ALA A 4 34.64 -0.16 -4.33
CA ALA A 4 34.51 -0.07 -5.79
C ALA A 4 33.70 -1.26 -6.35
N GLU A 5 33.91 -2.45 -5.79
CA GLU A 5 33.11 -3.65 -6.11
C GLU A 5 31.62 -3.45 -5.76
N GLY A 6 31.30 -2.93 -4.57
CA GLY A 6 29.91 -2.68 -4.19
C GLY A 6 29.22 -1.57 -5.00
N LEU A 7 29.97 -0.61 -5.55
CA LEU A 7 29.42 0.41 -6.46
C LEU A 7 29.07 -0.19 -7.82
N TRP A 8 29.96 -1.02 -8.37
CA TRP A 8 29.74 -1.73 -9.61
C TRP A 8 28.54 -2.69 -9.53
N GLU A 9 28.43 -3.47 -8.46
CA GLU A 9 27.29 -4.37 -8.22
C GLU A 9 25.96 -3.59 -8.19
N ALA A 10 25.93 -2.43 -7.53
CA ALA A 10 24.75 -1.57 -7.47
C ALA A 10 24.37 -0.99 -8.84
N GLU A 11 25.35 -0.60 -9.66
CA GLU A 11 25.11 -0.15 -11.04
C GLU A 11 24.57 -1.28 -11.92
N CYS A 12 25.16 -2.47 -11.84
CA CYS A 12 24.67 -3.64 -12.57
C CYS A 12 23.22 -3.99 -12.18
N LEU A 13 22.87 -3.89 -10.89
CA LEU A 13 21.50 -4.12 -10.43
C LEU A 13 20.52 -3.11 -11.04
N LYS A 14 20.86 -1.81 -11.04
CA LYS A 14 20.01 -0.77 -11.63
C LYS A 14 19.76 -1.00 -13.12
N VAL A 15 20.80 -1.35 -13.88
CA VAL A 15 20.66 -1.68 -15.31
C VAL A 15 19.72 -2.88 -15.49
N LYS A 16 19.91 -3.95 -14.71
CA LYS A 16 19.04 -5.14 -14.79
C LYS A 16 17.57 -4.82 -14.46
N MET A 17 17.32 -4.01 -13.43
CA MET A 17 15.97 -3.57 -13.04
C MET A 17 15.29 -2.79 -14.17
N ARG A 18 16.01 -1.86 -14.80
CA ARG A 18 15.53 -1.09 -15.96
C ARG A 18 15.18 -2.02 -17.12
N ASP A 19 16.07 -2.93 -17.48
CA ASP A 19 15.86 -3.83 -18.62
C ASP A 19 14.66 -4.77 -18.40
N ILE A 20 14.46 -5.26 -17.17
CA ILE A 20 13.28 -6.04 -16.79
C ILE A 20 12.00 -5.22 -16.91
N TYR A 21 12.00 -3.97 -16.43
CA TYR A 21 10.84 -3.09 -16.55
C TYR A 21 10.43 -2.89 -18.01
N TRP A 22 11.38 -2.56 -18.89
CA TRP A 22 11.09 -2.35 -20.30
C TRP A 22 10.62 -3.62 -21.01
N ARG A 23 11.20 -4.79 -20.68
CA ARG A 23 10.73 -6.08 -21.18
C ARG A 23 9.28 -6.36 -20.78
N ILE A 24 8.93 -6.14 -19.50
CA ILE A 24 7.56 -6.32 -19.01
C ILE A 24 6.62 -5.32 -19.68
N LYS A 25 7.00 -4.04 -19.75
CA LYS A 25 6.22 -2.99 -20.42
C LYS A 25 5.94 -3.33 -21.88
N GLN A 26 6.96 -3.76 -22.63
CA GLN A 26 6.82 -4.16 -24.03
C GLN A 26 5.86 -5.34 -24.18
N SER A 27 5.95 -6.33 -23.29
CA SER A 27 5.04 -7.48 -23.29
C SER A 27 3.59 -7.11 -22.94
N LEU A 28 3.38 -6.12 -22.08
CA LEU A 28 2.04 -5.70 -21.65
C LEU A 28 1.39 -4.69 -22.61
N GLY A 29 2.18 -3.95 -23.39
CA GLY A 29 1.71 -2.83 -24.20
C GLY A 29 1.24 -1.62 -23.37
N ARG A 30 1.50 -1.61 -22.06
CA ARG A 30 1.15 -0.55 -21.11
C ARG A 30 2.20 -0.44 -20.01
N ARG A 31 2.19 0.67 -19.27
CA ARG A 31 3.02 0.86 -18.08
C ARG A 31 2.76 -0.29 -17.07
N PRO A 32 3.81 -0.98 -16.58
CA PRO A 32 3.67 -2.00 -15.53
C PRO A 32 3.20 -1.40 -14.21
N THR A 33 2.29 -2.10 -13.53
CA THR A 33 1.91 -1.85 -12.13
C THR A 33 2.95 -2.42 -11.17
N ARG A 34 2.85 -2.11 -9.87
CA ARG A 34 3.71 -2.75 -8.86
C ARG A 34 3.49 -4.27 -8.83
N LEU A 35 2.25 -4.73 -9.04
CA LEU A 35 1.94 -6.16 -9.11
C LEU A 35 2.56 -6.82 -10.35
N ASP A 36 2.46 -6.20 -11.53
CA ASP A 36 3.07 -6.74 -12.76
C ASP A 36 4.58 -6.94 -12.58
N MET A 37 5.26 -5.96 -11.97
CA MET A 37 6.68 -6.07 -11.67
C MET A 37 6.97 -7.10 -10.60
N TYR A 38 6.16 -7.19 -9.54
CA TYR A 38 6.30 -8.20 -8.51
C TYR A 38 6.23 -9.63 -9.06
N GLU A 39 5.37 -9.86 -10.05
CA GLU A 39 5.18 -11.18 -10.67
C GLU A 39 6.15 -11.45 -11.82
N GLY A 40 6.53 -10.42 -12.58
CA GLY A 40 7.35 -10.56 -13.79
C GLY A 40 8.86 -10.43 -13.60
N SER A 41 9.31 -10.03 -12.39
CA SER A 41 10.72 -9.81 -12.06
C SER A 41 11.31 -10.93 -11.20
N ASP A 42 12.50 -11.39 -11.56
CA ASP A 42 13.33 -12.28 -10.73
C ASP A 42 14.07 -11.53 -9.60
N ILE A 43 14.18 -10.20 -9.71
CA ILE A 43 14.73 -9.33 -8.67
C ILE A 43 13.71 -9.18 -7.54
N PRO A 44 14.10 -9.35 -6.25
CA PRO A 44 13.22 -9.11 -5.12
C PRO A 44 12.56 -7.73 -5.20
N PHE A 45 11.22 -7.67 -5.17
CA PHE A 45 10.51 -6.43 -5.47
C PHE A 45 10.84 -5.26 -4.52
N ARG A 46 11.33 -5.56 -3.30
CA ARG A 46 11.85 -4.56 -2.36
C ARG A 46 12.96 -3.69 -2.94
N GLU A 47 13.74 -4.19 -3.90
CA GLU A 47 14.83 -3.42 -4.52
C GLU A 47 14.26 -2.26 -5.37
N TYR A 48 13.10 -2.46 -6.02
CA TYR A 48 12.39 -1.40 -6.76
C TYR A 48 11.78 -0.34 -5.85
N LEU A 49 11.47 -0.70 -4.60
CA LEU A 49 10.85 0.20 -3.62
C LEU A 49 11.87 0.86 -2.68
N LYS A 50 13.17 0.64 -2.88
CA LYS A 50 14.22 1.10 -1.96
C LYS A 50 14.14 2.60 -1.68
N ASP A 51 13.99 3.39 -2.75
CA ASP A 51 13.85 4.84 -2.69
C ASP A 51 12.39 5.29 -2.95
N GLY A 52 11.45 4.35 -2.99
CA GLY A 52 10.04 4.53 -3.37
C GLY A 52 9.78 4.29 -4.87
N TRP A 53 8.57 3.86 -5.20
CA TRP A 53 8.21 3.51 -6.59
C TRP A 53 8.33 4.70 -7.55
N LEU A 54 7.96 5.92 -7.12
CA LEU A 54 8.12 7.11 -7.96
C LEU A 54 9.59 7.39 -8.31
N ARG A 55 10.54 7.13 -7.39
CA ARG A 55 11.97 7.28 -7.69
C ARG A 55 12.46 6.21 -8.65
N PHE A 56 11.92 5.00 -8.58
CA PHE A 56 12.18 3.98 -9.59
C PHE A 56 11.66 4.42 -10.97
N LEU A 57 10.40 4.88 -11.06
CA LEU A 57 9.81 5.39 -12.30
C LEU A 57 10.62 6.56 -12.89
N LYS A 58 11.10 7.47 -12.04
CA LYS A 58 12.02 8.54 -12.45
C LYS A 58 13.29 7.98 -13.09
N SER A 59 13.90 6.97 -12.48
CA SER A 59 15.15 6.38 -12.95
C SER A 59 15.03 5.68 -14.31
N VAL A 60 13.82 5.36 -14.75
CA VAL A 60 13.53 4.77 -16.06
C VAL A 60 12.79 5.73 -17.00
N GLU A 61 12.75 7.02 -16.65
CA GLU A 61 12.13 8.11 -17.43
C GLU A 61 10.64 7.89 -17.72
N GLU A 62 9.93 7.32 -16.74
CA GLU A 62 8.51 6.92 -16.88
C GLU A 62 7.58 7.67 -15.92
N LEU A 63 8.03 8.78 -15.33
CA LEU A 63 7.12 9.63 -14.57
C LEU A 63 6.20 10.40 -15.52
N GLU A 64 4.95 10.50 -15.11
CA GLU A 64 3.99 11.39 -15.76
C GLU A 64 4.07 12.80 -15.13
N PRO A 65 3.63 13.87 -15.83
CA PRO A 65 3.84 15.25 -15.36
C PRO A 65 3.31 15.54 -13.95
N GLU A 66 2.18 14.94 -13.59
CA GLU A 66 1.61 15.05 -12.25
C GLU A 66 2.49 14.37 -11.19
N GLU A 67 3.10 13.22 -11.52
CA GLU A 67 3.96 12.45 -10.63
C GLU A 67 5.33 13.13 -10.42
N GLU A 68 5.88 13.77 -11.46
CA GLU A 68 7.05 14.66 -11.33
C GLU A 68 6.78 15.78 -10.32
N GLY A 69 5.57 16.35 -10.34
CA GLY A 69 5.14 17.38 -9.41
C GLY A 69 5.01 16.92 -7.95
N TRP A 70 5.01 15.61 -7.69
CA TRP A 70 4.95 15.06 -6.34
C TRP A 70 6.33 14.80 -5.72
N LEU A 71 7.39 14.76 -6.51
CA LEU A 71 8.72 14.50 -5.98
C LEU A 71 9.15 15.56 -4.98
N ASP A 72 9.74 15.12 -3.87
CA ASP A 72 10.21 15.99 -2.80
C ASP A 72 9.06 16.79 -2.12
N THR A 73 7.83 16.27 -2.21
CA THR A 73 6.62 16.84 -1.56
C THR A 73 5.97 15.83 -0.60
N PRO A 74 5.00 16.28 0.24
CA PRO A 74 4.21 15.38 1.09
C PRO A 74 3.52 14.23 0.35
N ALA A 75 3.17 14.39 -0.94
CA ALA A 75 2.55 13.31 -1.72
C ALA A 75 3.48 12.12 -1.93
N GLU A 76 4.77 12.37 -2.21
CA GLU A 76 5.76 11.30 -2.34
C GLU A 76 5.98 10.61 -0.99
N GLU A 77 6.14 11.38 0.09
CA GLU A 77 6.32 10.84 1.43
C GLU A 77 5.10 10.00 1.87
N PHE A 78 3.89 10.45 1.55
CA PHE A 78 2.66 9.70 1.79
C PHE A 78 2.66 8.36 1.06
N LEU A 79 2.96 8.33 -0.24
CA LEU A 79 3.06 7.08 -1.00
C LEU A 79 4.13 6.15 -0.42
N LYS A 80 5.28 6.68 0.01
CA LYS A 80 6.32 5.89 0.68
C LYS A 80 5.84 5.30 2.01
N GLU A 81 5.11 6.06 2.83
CA GLU A 81 4.54 5.54 4.08
C GLU A 81 3.58 4.37 3.81
N VAL A 82 2.69 4.52 2.82
CA VAL A 82 1.76 3.45 2.41
C VAL A 82 2.54 2.24 1.85
N GLU A 83 3.54 2.46 0.99
CA GLU A 83 4.42 1.44 0.43
C GLU A 83 5.21 0.65 1.49
N GLN A 84 5.59 1.29 2.59
CA GLN A 84 6.43 0.71 3.64
C GLN A 84 5.64 0.25 4.86
N THR A 85 4.31 0.41 4.84
CA THR A 85 3.41 0.04 5.94
C THR A 85 3.68 -1.39 6.43
N ARG A 86 3.96 -1.58 7.72
CA ARG A 86 4.22 -2.92 8.29
C ARG A 86 2.91 -3.65 8.62
N PHE A 87 2.86 -4.95 8.28
CA PHE A 87 1.73 -5.83 8.58
C PHE A 87 2.13 -6.93 9.58
N THR A 88 1.40 -7.01 10.69
CA THR A 88 1.31 -8.25 11.48
C THR A 88 0.14 -9.09 10.97
N LYS A 89 -0.96 -8.42 10.66
CA LYS A 89 -2.16 -8.87 9.95
C LYS A 89 -2.45 -7.91 8.81
N ALA A 90 -3.25 -8.31 7.84
CA ALA A 90 -3.63 -7.48 6.71
C ALA A 90 -4.64 -6.36 7.08
N TYR A 91 -4.98 -6.14 8.36
CA TYR A 91 -5.97 -5.15 8.82
C TYR A 91 -5.81 -3.74 8.26
N LYS A 92 -4.58 -3.29 8.00
CA LYS A 92 -4.34 -1.94 7.46
C LYS A 92 -4.76 -1.82 5.98
N LEU A 93 -4.84 -2.92 5.23
CA LEU A 93 -5.29 -2.92 3.83
C LEU A 93 -6.73 -2.40 3.70
N PRO A 94 -7.75 -3.02 4.33
CA PRO A 94 -9.12 -2.48 4.29
C PRO A 94 -9.22 -1.10 4.95
N THR A 95 -8.37 -0.79 5.94
CA THR A 95 -8.43 0.54 6.58
C THR A 95 -7.97 1.65 5.64
N ILE A 96 -6.88 1.45 4.90
CA ILE A 96 -6.42 2.44 3.90
C ILE A 96 -7.36 2.42 2.70
N ARG A 97 -7.86 1.25 2.27
CA ARG A 97 -8.85 1.12 1.20
C ARG A 97 -10.13 1.91 1.48
N ALA A 98 -10.55 2.03 2.73
CA ALA A 98 -11.73 2.83 3.09
C ALA A 98 -11.59 4.32 2.70
N PHE A 99 -10.37 4.84 2.51
CA PHE A 99 -10.16 6.19 1.96
C PHE A 99 -10.44 6.28 0.46
N LEU A 100 -10.43 5.16 -0.27
CA LEU A 100 -10.69 5.13 -1.70
C LEU A 100 -12.19 5.03 -1.98
N TYR A 101 -12.71 5.92 -2.82
CA TYR A 101 -14.10 5.89 -3.28
C TYR A 101 -14.20 6.41 -4.71
N GLN A 102 -14.77 5.60 -5.61
CA GLN A 102 -15.00 5.96 -7.02
C GLN A 102 -13.76 6.54 -7.73
N GLY A 103 -12.57 5.97 -7.47
CA GLY A 103 -11.32 6.41 -8.09
C GLY A 103 -10.74 7.70 -7.49
N ALA A 104 -11.26 8.18 -6.37
CA ALA A 104 -10.72 9.31 -5.62
C ALA A 104 -10.33 8.90 -4.19
N ILE A 105 -9.53 9.74 -3.54
CA ILE A 105 -9.22 9.63 -2.11
C ILE A 105 -10.13 10.59 -1.35
N ARG A 106 -10.85 10.09 -0.35
CA ARG A 106 -11.58 10.87 0.63
C ARG A 106 -10.61 11.33 1.71
N GLU A 107 -10.56 12.62 2.03
CA GLU A 107 -9.72 13.16 3.10
C GLU A 107 -10.04 12.58 4.48
N ARG A 108 -11.31 12.22 4.68
CA ARG A 108 -11.87 11.78 5.96
C ARG A 108 -12.77 10.57 5.74
N VAL A 109 -12.74 9.63 6.68
CA VAL A 109 -13.53 8.41 6.65
C VAL A 109 -14.07 8.10 8.05
N GLN A 110 -15.34 7.73 8.13
CA GLN A 110 -15.94 7.34 9.40
C GLN A 110 -15.38 5.99 9.87
N LEU A 111 -15.18 5.84 11.18
CA LEU A 111 -14.74 4.57 11.76
C LEU A 111 -15.73 3.43 11.42
N ARG A 112 -17.02 3.74 11.28
CA ARG A 112 -18.04 2.78 10.86
C ARG A 112 -17.77 2.25 9.44
N ASP A 113 -17.48 3.12 8.48
CA ASP A 113 -17.13 2.74 7.10
C ASP A 113 -15.88 1.87 7.08
N ILE A 114 -14.88 2.18 7.91
CA ILE A 114 -13.67 1.34 8.06
C ILE A 114 -14.04 -0.05 8.59
N GLY A 115 -14.96 -0.13 9.56
CA GLY A 115 -15.46 -1.39 10.10
C GLY A 115 -16.22 -2.22 9.05
N GLU A 116 -17.03 -1.59 8.22
CA GLU A 116 -17.73 -2.23 7.10
C GLU A 116 -16.75 -2.76 6.05
N GLU A 117 -15.77 -1.96 5.65
CA GLU A 117 -14.72 -2.37 4.71
C GLU A 117 -13.88 -3.53 5.28
N MET A 118 -13.54 -3.49 6.58
CA MET A 118 -12.88 -4.61 7.26
C MET A 118 -13.74 -5.87 7.28
N MET A 119 -15.04 -5.73 7.53
CA MET A 119 -15.98 -6.84 7.57
C MET A 119 -16.06 -7.53 6.21
N SER A 120 -16.27 -6.78 5.12
CA SER A 120 -16.27 -7.32 3.75
C SER A 120 -14.93 -7.95 3.39
N PHE A 121 -13.82 -7.25 3.64
CA PHE A 121 -12.48 -7.75 3.34
C PHE A 121 -12.19 -9.12 3.96
N TYR A 122 -12.65 -9.38 5.19
CA TYR A 122 -12.43 -10.67 5.84
C TYR A 122 -13.50 -11.71 5.55
N ARG A 123 -14.77 -11.34 5.43
CA ARG A 123 -15.85 -12.31 5.21
C ARG A 123 -15.85 -12.87 3.81
N ASP A 124 -15.58 -12.02 2.82
CA ASP A 124 -15.83 -12.36 1.42
C ASP A 124 -14.70 -13.23 0.83
N TYR A 125 -13.54 -13.29 1.49
CA TYR A 125 -12.34 -13.96 0.99
C TYR A 125 -11.79 -14.99 1.99
N PRO A 126 -11.92 -16.32 1.71
CA PRO A 126 -11.43 -17.38 2.60
C PRO A 126 -9.95 -17.27 2.98
N LEU A 127 -9.10 -16.77 2.08
CA LEU A 127 -7.69 -16.57 2.35
C LEU A 127 -7.46 -15.52 3.44
N HIS A 128 -8.22 -14.42 3.42
CA HIS A 128 -8.09 -13.34 4.40
C HIS A 128 -8.53 -13.80 5.79
N GLN A 129 -9.53 -14.68 5.87
CA GLN A 129 -10.02 -15.26 7.14
C GLN A 129 -8.91 -15.92 7.98
N LYS A 130 -7.82 -16.37 7.36
CA LYS A 130 -6.66 -16.95 8.06
C LYS A 130 -6.04 -15.97 9.07
N ASP A 131 -6.13 -14.65 8.88
CA ASP A 131 -5.67 -13.64 9.86
C ASP A 131 -6.53 -13.60 11.13
N LEU A 132 -7.78 -14.05 11.02
CA LEU A 132 -8.71 -14.05 12.13
C LEU A 132 -8.66 -15.35 12.96
N ASN A 133 -7.82 -16.32 12.57
CA ASN A 133 -7.75 -17.61 13.22
C ASN A 133 -6.86 -17.61 14.48
N ASN A 134 -7.27 -16.87 15.52
CA ASN A 134 -6.55 -16.76 16.80
C ASN A 134 -7.50 -16.52 17.98
N ARG A 135 -6.96 -16.63 19.20
CA ARG A 135 -7.75 -16.56 20.44
C ARG A 135 -8.50 -15.24 20.63
N SER A 136 -7.94 -14.10 20.21
CA SER A 136 -8.58 -12.79 20.36
C SER A 136 -9.75 -12.57 19.40
N ASN A 137 -9.84 -13.38 18.35
CA ASN A 137 -10.85 -13.27 17.29
C ASN A 137 -11.77 -14.51 17.27
N ARG A 138 -12.00 -15.11 18.45
CA ARG A 138 -12.94 -16.22 18.59
C ARG A 138 -14.33 -15.80 18.08
N ASN A 139 -14.98 -16.71 17.37
CA ASN A 139 -16.31 -16.50 16.81
C ASN A 139 -16.42 -15.32 15.83
N TRP A 140 -15.32 -14.91 15.18
CA TRP A 140 -15.37 -13.79 14.22
C TRP A 140 -16.42 -13.98 13.11
N ARG A 141 -16.80 -15.22 12.81
CA ARG A 141 -17.88 -15.54 11.85
C ARG A 141 -19.25 -15.00 12.27
N SER A 142 -19.50 -14.79 13.56
CA SER A 142 -20.77 -14.22 14.06
C SER A 142 -20.70 -12.71 14.32
N TRP A 143 -19.54 -12.07 14.13
CA TRP A 143 -19.35 -10.64 14.38
C TRP A 143 -20.15 -9.78 13.42
N GLY A 144 -20.88 -8.79 13.91
CA GLY A 144 -21.46 -7.73 13.11
C GLY A 144 -20.44 -6.62 12.81
N VAL A 145 -20.94 -5.53 12.23
CA VAL A 145 -20.12 -4.34 11.91
C VAL A 145 -19.47 -3.78 13.18
N ASP A 146 -20.16 -3.77 14.31
CA ASP A 146 -19.67 -3.16 15.56
C ASP A 146 -18.41 -3.86 16.11
N GLU A 147 -18.30 -5.18 15.99
CA GLU A 147 -17.08 -5.90 16.37
C GLU A 147 -15.92 -5.60 15.41
N PHE A 148 -16.18 -5.48 14.10
CA PHE A 148 -15.16 -5.07 13.14
C PHE A 148 -14.73 -3.61 13.33
N VAL A 149 -15.66 -2.72 13.67
CA VAL A 149 -15.38 -1.34 14.11
C VAL A 149 -14.44 -1.34 15.32
N ARG A 150 -14.71 -2.18 16.32
CA ARG A 150 -13.85 -2.32 17.49
C ARG A 150 -12.47 -2.88 17.12
N LEU A 151 -12.42 -3.86 16.21
CA LEU A 151 -11.17 -4.42 15.70
C LEU A 151 -10.33 -3.37 14.98
N ALA A 152 -10.98 -2.59 14.10
CA ALA A 152 -10.39 -1.49 13.34
C ALA A 152 -9.79 -0.43 14.27
N LYS A 153 -10.59 0.05 15.22
CA LYS A 153 -10.18 1.06 16.20
C LYS A 153 -8.94 0.62 16.98
N ASN A 154 -8.98 -0.58 17.54
CA ASN A 154 -7.94 -1.08 18.43
C ASN A 154 -6.65 -1.48 17.71
N ASN A 155 -6.72 -1.75 16.40
CA ASN A 155 -5.58 -2.18 15.61
C ASN A 155 -5.24 -1.16 14.51
N PRO A 156 -5.69 -1.31 13.25
CA PRO A 156 -5.13 -0.54 12.14
C PRO A 156 -5.29 0.97 12.33
N VAL A 157 -6.42 1.47 12.88
CA VAL A 157 -6.59 2.90 13.16
C VAL A 157 -5.55 3.39 14.16
N LYS A 158 -5.48 2.77 15.35
CA LYS A 158 -4.48 3.10 16.38
C LYS A 158 -3.04 3.07 15.86
N PHE A 159 -2.69 2.11 15.00
CA PHE A 159 -1.31 1.95 14.53
C PHE A 159 -0.97 2.78 13.31
N LEU A 160 -1.93 3.07 12.42
CA LEU A 160 -1.75 4.01 11.31
C LEU A 160 -1.65 5.44 11.85
N SER A 161 -2.42 5.79 12.88
CA SER A 161 -2.34 7.12 13.52
C SER A 161 -1.07 7.40 14.33
N ARG A 162 -0.06 6.52 14.23
CA ARG A 162 1.31 6.76 14.72
C ARG A 162 2.27 7.14 13.60
N GLY A 163 1.83 7.04 12.34
CA GLY A 163 2.56 7.52 11.18
C GLY A 163 2.44 9.03 11.05
N GLN A 164 2.89 9.55 9.91
CA GLN A 164 2.89 10.98 9.62
C GLN A 164 1.54 11.42 9.02
N PHE A 165 0.94 10.58 8.17
CA PHE A 165 -0.13 11.03 7.27
C PHE A 165 -1.54 10.59 7.63
N PHE A 166 -1.69 9.77 8.66
CA PHE A 166 -2.99 9.32 9.12
C PHE A 166 -3.24 9.83 10.54
N HIS A 167 -4.42 10.39 10.78
CA HIS A 167 -4.84 10.91 12.07
C HIS A 167 -6.20 10.36 12.46
N TYR A 168 -6.51 10.38 13.75
CA TYR A 168 -7.79 9.87 14.25
C TYR A 168 -8.38 10.78 15.32
N ASP A 169 -9.62 11.22 15.08
CA ASP A 169 -10.42 12.00 16.00
C ASP A 169 -11.27 11.05 16.87
N GLU A 170 -10.91 10.95 18.15
CA GLU A 170 -11.64 10.11 19.10
C GLU A 170 -13.03 10.64 19.44
N ILE A 171 -13.31 11.94 19.31
CA ILE A 171 -14.64 12.47 19.64
C ILE A 171 -15.59 12.16 18.49
N ASN A 172 -15.21 12.53 17.28
CA ASN A 172 -16.05 12.39 16.10
C ASN A 172 -16.01 10.99 15.46
N LYS A 173 -15.09 10.12 15.91
CA LYS A 173 -14.85 8.78 15.37
C LYS A 173 -14.52 8.81 13.87
N VAL A 174 -13.72 9.78 13.47
CA VAL A 174 -13.27 10.01 12.08
C VAL A 174 -11.78 9.74 11.99
N MET A 175 -11.36 8.96 10.99
CA MET A 175 -9.96 8.90 10.57
C MET A 175 -9.76 9.86 9.40
N TYR A 176 -8.65 10.59 9.35
CA TYR A 176 -8.41 11.59 8.31
C TYR A 176 -6.94 11.64 7.90
N LEU A 177 -6.69 12.15 6.69
CA LEU A 177 -5.34 12.39 6.17
C LEU A 177 -4.76 13.68 6.75
N ASP A 178 -3.43 13.75 6.84
CA ASP A 178 -2.75 14.99 7.16
C ASP A 178 -3.03 16.06 6.09
N SER A 179 -3.29 17.29 6.53
CA SER A 179 -3.60 18.43 5.66
C SER A 179 -2.51 18.71 4.61
N ALA A 180 -1.27 18.30 4.85
CA ALA A 180 -0.18 18.45 3.89
C ALA A 180 -0.38 17.62 2.60
N VAL A 181 -1.21 16.57 2.63
CA VAL A 181 -1.51 15.71 1.47
C VAL A 181 -2.71 16.22 0.67
N GLU A 182 -3.62 16.97 1.30
CA GLU A 182 -4.87 17.46 0.69
C GLU A 182 -4.66 18.16 -0.68
N PRO A 183 -3.65 19.03 -0.87
CA PRO A 183 -3.42 19.69 -2.16
C PRO A 183 -3.08 18.74 -3.32
N PHE A 184 -2.71 17.50 -3.02
CA PHE A 184 -2.27 16.50 -4.00
C PHE A 184 -3.32 15.43 -4.27
N LEU A 185 -4.49 15.50 -3.63
CA LEU A 185 -5.53 14.50 -3.84
C LEU A 185 -6.03 14.57 -5.27
N SER A 186 -5.85 13.45 -5.98
CA SER A 186 -6.23 13.31 -7.37
C SER A 186 -6.58 11.86 -7.69
N PRO A 187 -7.26 11.60 -8.83
CA PRO A 187 -7.48 10.25 -9.30
C PRO A 187 -6.19 9.46 -9.50
N LYS A 188 -5.08 10.13 -9.85
CA LYS A 188 -3.79 9.47 -10.04
C LYS A 188 -3.15 9.08 -8.71
N LEU A 189 -3.25 9.93 -7.69
CA LEU A 189 -2.79 9.57 -6.35
C LEU A 189 -3.61 8.39 -5.80
N ALA A 190 -4.93 8.42 -6.02
CA ALA A 190 -5.83 7.31 -5.68
C ALA A 190 -5.42 6.00 -6.35
N PHE A 191 -5.09 6.05 -7.65
CA PHE A 191 -4.57 4.90 -8.40
C PHE A 191 -3.28 4.35 -7.77
N HIS A 192 -2.31 5.20 -7.41
CA HIS A 192 -1.09 4.71 -6.75
C HIS A 192 -1.37 4.06 -5.41
N VAL A 193 -2.27 4.62 -4.59
CA VAL A 193 -2.66 4.02 -3.32
C VAL A 193 -3.28 2.64 -3.55
N ASP A 194 -4.22 2.51 -4.49
CA ASP A 194 -4.84 1.22 -4.80
C ASP A 194 -3.83 0.19 -5.34
N ASP A 195 -2.94 0.59 -6.25
CA ASP A 195 -1.86 -0.25 -6.77
C ASP A 195 -0.93 -0.76 -5.65
N ILE A 196 -0.60 0.11 -4.68
CA ILE A 196 0.16 -0.31 -3.50
C ILE A 196 -0.63 -1.36 -2.70
N LEU A 197 -1.92 -1.14 -2.44
CA LEU A 197 -2.74 -2.08 -1.66
C LEU A 197 -2.87 -3.45 -2.35
N ILE A 198 -3.03 -3.47 -3.67
CA ILE A 198 -3.11 -4.69 -4.48
C ILE A 198 -1.80 -5.50 -4.38
N TYR A 199 -0.66 -4.85 -4.62
CA TYR A 199 0.64 -5.48 -4.50
C TYR A 199 0.89 -5.96 -3.06
N ARG A 200 0.71 -5.08 -2.06
CA ARG A 200 0.99 -5.38 -0.66
C ARG A 200 0.10 -6.49 -0.12
N GLY A 201 -1.17 -6.54 -0.52
CA GLY A 201 -2.08 -7.63 -0.20
C GLY A 201 -1.62 -8.96 -0.78
N THR A 202 -1.30 -8.96 -2.07
CA THR A 202 -0.79 -10.15 -2.77
C THR A 202 0.48 -10.68 -2.11
N ASP A 203 1.47 -9.81 -1.87
CA ASP A 203 2.73 -10.19 -1.23
C ASP A 203 2.53 -10.72 0.19
N TYR A 204 1.69 -10.06 0.98
CA TYR A 204 1.41 -10.47 2.36
C TYR A 204 0.86 -11.89 2.43
N PHE A 205 -0.23 -12.17 1.71
CA PHE A 205 -0.88 -13.48 1.79
C PHE A 205 -0.04 -14.58 1.14
N ARG A 206 0.65 -14.30 0.02
CA ARG A 206 1.60 -15.25 -0.60
C ARG A 206 2.74 -15.60 0.35
N ARG A 207 3.34 -14.64 1.05
CA ARG A 207 4.45 -14.93 1.97
C ARG A 207 3.98 -15.68 3.22
N ARG A 208 2.79 -15.34 3.73
CA ARG A 208 2.33 -15.83 5.04
C ARG A 208 1.62 -17.17 4.98
N TYR A 209 0.90 -17.44 3.89
CA TYR A 209 0.02 -18.60 3.77
C TYR A 209 0.31 -19.40 2.51
N LYS A 210 1.56 -19.39 2.06
CA LYS A 210 2.07 -20.40 1.12
C LYS A 210 1.67 -21.77 1.64
N ASP A 211 0.87 -22.45 0.83
CA ASP A 211 0.84 -23.92 0.84
C ASP A 211 2.17 -24.41 0.23
#